data_AF-D4GXW8-F1
#
_entry.id   AF-D4GXW8-F1
#
_cell.length_a   1.000
_cell.length_b   1.000
_cell.length_c   1.000
_cell.angle_alpha   90.00
_cell.angle_beta   90.00
_cell.angle_gamma   90.00
#
_symmetry.space_group_name_H-M   'P 1'
#
loop_
_entity.id
_entity.type
_entity.pdbx_description
1 polymer ?
#
loop_
_entity_poly.entity_id
_entity_poly.type
_entity_poly.pdbx_seq_one_letter_code
_entity_poly.pdbx_strand_id
1 'polypeptide(L)'
;MRGSKHFTVVMVVAMLAVAMVPGAVGAASSDALQVGVTQDADTGDATVTVTRNETAVENATVVVESSGNYAGNGTYAAGTNGTVDLPNPQERVNATVTVTEGNNTTASSVVLVPLDESLDVSVEVDDANDTVVATVTQYGDAVEGASVMVNGTDYAGNGTYETDADGTVDLISPLQTVTVDVAAEHDGLTAETTVTLQGEVAAEDPFGQLVSSFVERLKDTGSDGPLGQAVSDFVTENNPGNADDKRPDHAGPQNGDDADDESDDDSSDESDDDDSGDDDSNGNGNGGGPPDHANN
;
A
#
# COMPACT_ATOMS: atom_id res chain seq x y z
N MET A 1 -0.79 31.53 -11.48
CA MET A 1 -2.17 31.13 -11.16
C MET A 1 -2.25 29.62 -11.34
N ARG A 2 -1.97 28.84 -10.29
CA ARG A 2 -2.08 27.38 -10.33
C ARG A 2 -3.52 27.05 -9.95
N GLY A 3 -4.26 26.51 -10.91
CA GLY A 3 -5.65 26.10 -10.71
C GLY A 3 -5.70 24.87 -9.82
N SER A 4 -6.50 24.93 -8.77
CA SER A 4 -6.89 23.77 -7.97
C SER A 4 -7.54 22.74 -8.89
N LYS A 5 -6.91 21.58 -9.04
CA LYS A 5 -7.56 20.39 -9.59
C LYS A 5 -8.09 19.61 -8.39
N HIS A 6 -9.41 19.51 -8.32
CA HIS A 6 -10.13 18.75 -7.31
C HIS A 6 -9.73 17.27 -7.45
N PHE A 7 -9.02 16.73 -6.45
CA PHE A 7 -8.65 15.32 -6.40
C PHE A 7 -9.80 14.49 -5.82
N THR A 8 -10.12 13.40 -6.52
CA THR A 8 -11.11 12.42 -6.12
C THR A 8 -10.43 11.42 -5.20
N VAL A 9 -10.76 11.46 -3.91
CA VAL A 9 -10.39 10.47 -2.90
C VAL A 9 -11.22 9.20 -3.16
N VAL A 10 -10.59 8.09 -3.54
CA VAL A 10 -11.24 6.77 -3.55
C VAL A 10 -11.06 6.18 -2.16
N MET A 11 -11.89 6.67 -1.23
CA MET A 11 -12.01 6.17 0.12
C MET A 11 -12.91 4.93 0.09
N VAL A 12 -12.39 3.74 -0.22
CA VAL A 12 -13.06 2.48 0.18
C VAL A 12 -12.64 2.19 1.60
N VAL A 13 -13.04 3.10 2.47
CA VAL A 13 -12.99 2.86 3.89
C VAL A 13 -14.30 2.14 4.17
N ALA A 14 -14.21 0.83 4.37
CA ALA A 14 -15.15 0.15 5.24
C ALA A 14 -14.88 0.66 6.67
N MET A 15 -15.07 1.97 6.89
CA MET A 15 -15.38 2.51 8.19
C MET A 15 -16.68 1.80 8.51
N LEU A 16 -16.54 0.71 9.24
CA LEU A 16 -17.41 0.50 10.36
C LEU A 16 -17.17 1.69 11.30
N ALA A 17 -17.67 2.86 10.87
CA ALA A 17 -18.14 3.86 11.77
C ALA A 17 -19.20 3.11 12.56
N VAL A 18 -18.79 2.54 13.69
CA VAL A 18 -19.62 2.65 14.87
C VAL A 18 -19.82 4.14 14.97
N ALA A 19 -20.92 4.61 14.38
CA ALA A 19 -21.51 5.83 14.81
C ALA A 19 -21.72 5.58 16.31
N MET A 20 -20.77 6.07 17.11
CA MET A 20 -21.11 6.94 18.21
C MET A 20 -22.09 7.95 17.60
N VAL A 21 -23.33 7.54 17.38
CA VAL A 21 -24.43 8.48 17.27
C VAL A 21 -24.23 9.25 18.56
N PRO A 22 -24.00 10.58 18.50
CA PRO A 22 -24.29 11.41 19.63
C PRO A 22 -25.80 11.28 19.77
N GLY A 23 -26.26 10.16 20.33
CA GLY A 23 -27.58 10.00 20.86
C GLY A 23 -27.65 11.16 21.81
N ALA A 24 -28.50 12.12 21.45
CA ALA A 24 -28.56 13.43 22.06
C ALA A 24 -28.07 13.35 23.50
N VAL A 25 -26.99 14.07 23.83
CA VAL A 25 -26.58 14.33 25.21
C VAL A 25 -27.68 15.19 25.86
N GLY A 26 -28.89 14.67 25.98
CA GLY A 26 -29.65 14.85 27.19
C GLY A 26 -28.74 14.31 28.27
N ALA A 27 -28.30 15.19 29.18
CA ALA A 27 -27.52 14.80 30.33
C ALA A 27 -28.03 13.46 30.83
N ALA A 28 -27.25 12.39 30.61
CA ALA A 28 -27.59 11.09 31.14
C ALA A 28 -27.76 11.35 32.63
N SER A 29 -28.98 11.14 33.14
CA SER A 29 -29.14 11.14 34.59
C SER A 29 -28.14 10.12 35.09
N SER A 30 -27.22 10.49 36.00
CA SER A 30 -26.20 9.56 36.50
C SER A 30 -26.82 8.28 37.09
N ASP A 31 -28.12 8.30 37.36
CA ASP A 31 -28.94 7.18 37.85
C ASP A 31 -29.58 6.30 36.75
N ALA A 32 -29.33 6.57 35.46
CA ALA A 32 -29.83 5.75 34.36
C ALA A 32 -29.05 4.44 34.24
N LEU A 33 -29.74 3.39 33.77
CA LEU A 33 -29.12 2.12 33.43
C LEU A 33 -28.27 2.29 32.16
N GLN A 34 -27.04 1.80 32.20
CA GLN A 34 -26.07 1.87 31.12
C GLN A 34 -25.65 0.46 30.73
N VAL A 35 -25.38 0.27 29.45
CA VAL A 35 -24.91 -1.00 28.88
C VAL A 35 -23.71 -0.73 27.97
N GLY A 36 -22.65 -1.50 28.16
CA GLY A 36 -21.47 -1.53 27.29
C GLY A 36 -21.26 -2.93 26.75
N VAL A 37 -20.62 -3.05 25.59
CA VAL A 37 -20.23 -4.33 24.99
C VAL A 37 -18.81 -4.17 24.46
N THR A 38 -17.93 -5.12 24.81
CA THR A 38 -16.53 -5.15 24.37
C THR A 38 -16.18 -6.57 23.93
N GLN A 39 -15.41 -6.72 22.85
CA GLN A 39 -14.90 -8.02 22.42
C GLN A 39 -13.47 -8.20 22.90
N ASP A 40 -13.18 -9.42 23.32
CA ASP A 40 -11.86 -9.85 23.75
C ASP A 40 -10.99 -10.21 22.54
N ALA A 41 -9.77 -9.67 22.49
CA ALA A 41 -8.86 -9.82 21.37
C ALA A 41 -8.33 -11.25 21.19
N ASP A 42 -8.21 -12.02 22.27
CA ASP A 42 -7.64 -13.37 22.24
C ASP A 42 -8.69 -14.44 21.85
N THR A 43 -9.94 -14.22 22.28
CA THR A 43 -11.01 -15.21 22.18
C THR A 43 -12.12 -14.84 21.20
N GLY A 44 -12.28 -13.55 20.92
CA GLY A 44 -13.41 -12.97 20.20
C GLY A 44 -14.73 -12.96 20.98
N ASP A 45 -14.75 -13.50 22.20
CA ASP A 45 -15.91 -13.49 23.08
C ASP A 45 -16.27 -12.04 23.46
N ALA A 46 -17.56 -11.74 23.54
CA ALA A 46 -18.04 -10.41 23.90
C ALA A 46 -18.47 -10.38 25.37
N THR A 47 -18.06 -9.35 26.10
CA THR A 47 -18.53 -9.08 27.46
C THR A 47 -19.54 -7.94 27.44
N VAL A 48 -20.78 -8.22 27.83
CA VAL A 48 -21.78 -7.19 28.13
C VAL A 48 -21.58 -6.72 29.55
N THR A 49 -21.48 -5.41 29.77
CA THR A 49 -21.39 -4.80 31.10
C THR A 49 -22.61 -3.95 31.38
N VAL A 50 -23.24 -4.15 32.53
CA VAL A 50 -24.42 -3.41 33.00
C VAL A 50 -24.06 -2.58 34.22
N THR A 51 -24.24 -1.27 34.11
CA THR A 51 -23.96 -0.34 35.22
C THR A 51 -25.11 0.62 35.47
N ARG A 52 -25.17 1.14 36.69
CA ARG A 52 -25.96 2.31 37.08
C ARG A 52 -25.11 3.16 38.02
N ASN A 53 -25.01 4.45 37.73
CA ASN A 53 -24.16 5.36 38.50
C ASN A 53 -22.76 4.78 38.72
N GLU A 54 -22.16 4.27 37.63
CA GLU A 54 -20.82 3.68 37.60
C GLU A 54 -20.65 2.42 38.49
N THR A 55 -21.75 1.89 39.02
CA THR A 55 -21.76 0.67 39.85
C THR A 55 -22.35 -0.48 39.06
N ALA A 56 -21.73 -1.66 39.15
CA ALA A 56 -22.23 -2.88 38.54
C ALA A 56 -23.64 -3.25 39.02
N VAL A 57 -24.48 -3.71 38.10
CA VAL A 57 -25.85 -4.14 38.39
C VAL A 57 -25.97 -5.66 38.25
N GLU A 58 -25.96 -6.37 39.37
CA GLU A 58 -26.19 -7.82 39.40
C GLU A 58 -27.66 -8.16 39.15
N ASN A 59 -27.93 -9.33 38.58
CA ASN A 59 -29.27 -9.88 38.32
C ASN A 59 -30.14 -9.05 37.37
N ALA A 60 -29.58 -8.06 36.68
CA ALA A 60 -30.27 -7.42 35.56
C ALA A 60 -30.58 -8.47 34.48
N THR A 61 -31.77 -8.39 33.89
CA THR A 61 -32.15 -9.25 32.77
C THR A 61 -31.53 -8.69 31.49
N VAL A 62 -30.69 -9.46 30.83
CA VAL A 62 -30.04 -9.10 29.57
C VAL A 62 -30.62 -9.97 28.46
N VAL A 63 -31.29 -9.37 27.50
CA VAL A 63 -31.82 -10.04 26.30
C VAL A 63 -30.92 -9.67 25.14
N VAL A 64 -30.38 -10.69 24.45
CA VAL A 64 -29.52 -10.53 23.28
C VAL A 64 -30.26 -11.06 22.06
N GLU A 65 -30.45 -10.18 21.08
CA GLU A 65 -31.10 -10.50 19.81
C GLU A 65 -30.20 -10.04 18.68
N SER A 66 -29.90 -10.91 17.72
CA SER A 66 -29.12 -10.53 16.53
C SER A 66 -29.83 -10.93 15.24
N SER A 67 -29.38 -10.37 14.12
CA SER A 67 -29.62 -10.97 12.82
C SER A 67 -28.90 -12.32 12.73
N GLY A 68 -29.56 -13.35 12.20
CA GLY A 68 -28.96 -14.67 11.97
C GLY A 68 -29.02 -15.64 13.15
N ASN A 69 -28.21 -16.70 13.09
CA ASN A 69 -28.18 -17.80 14.07
C ASN A 69 -26.99 -17.67 15.04
N TYR A 70 -26.76 -16.48 15.57
CA TYR A 70 -25.69 -16.28 16.55
C TYR A 70 -25.97 -17.09 17.83
N ALA A 71 -24.96 -17.85 18.29
CA ALA A 71 -25.08 -18.71 19.46
C ALA A 71 -25.31 -17.94 20.77
N GLY A 72 -24.92 -16.65 20.81
CA GLY A 72 -25.16 -15.77 21.95
C GLY A 72 -26.59 -15.26 22.08
N ASN A 73 -27.50 -15.56 21.14
CA ASN A 73 -28.89 -15.12 21.25
C ASN A 73 -29.60 -15.78 22.43
N GLY A 74 -30.30 -14.99 23.25
CA GLY A 74 -30.99 -15.52 24.41
C GLY A 74 -31.30 -14.50 25.50
N THR A 75 -31.61 -15.01 26.67
CA THR A 75 -31.86 -14.21 27.88
C THR A 75 -30.96 -14.69 29.00
N TYR A 76 -30.27 -13.73 29.61
CA TYR A 76 -29.26 -13.93 30.63
C TYR A 76 -29.59 -13.10 31.88
N ALA A 77 -29.04 -13.52 33.01
CA ALA A 77 -28.97 -12.70 34.21
C ALA A 77 -27.53 -12.20 34.37
N ALA A 78 -27.36 -10.90 34.53
CA ALA A 78 -26.06 -10.31 34.79
C ALA A 78 -25.46 -10.90 36.09
N GLY A 79 -24.19 -11.31 36.02
CA GLY A 79 -23.47 -11.87 37.15
C GLY A 79 -23.17 -10.82 38.24
N THR A 80 -22.44 -11.23 39.29
CA THR A 80 -22.11 -10.38 40.44
C THR A 80 -21.31 -9.12 40.08
N ASN A 81 -20.58 -9.14 38.96
CA ASN A 81 -19.86 -7.97 38.43
C ASN A 81 -20.71 -7.15 37.44
N GLY A 82 -22.00 -7.44 37.30
CA GLY A 82 -22.87 -6.82 36.31
C GLY A 82 -22.54 -7.23 34.87
N THR A 83 -21.88 -8.37 34.67
CA THR A 83 -21.42 -8.82 33.35
C THR A 83 -22.18 -10.03 32.84
N VAL A 84 -22.23 -10.18 31.51
CA VAL A 84 -22.67 -11.38 30.79
C VAL A 84 -21.68 -11.66 29.68
N ASP A 85 -21.14 -12.88 29.66
CA ASP A 85 -20.22 -13.34 28.62
C ASP A 85 -21.03 -13.92 27.45
N LEU A 86 -20.71 -13.49 26.24
CA LEU A 86 -21.31 -13.95 24.99
C LEU A 86 -20.22 -14.59 24.13
N PRO A 87 -20.51 -15.72 23.46
CA PRO A 87 -19.51 -16.44 22.68
C PRO A 87 -19.06 -15.66 21.43
N ASN A 88 -17.85 -15.88 20.94
CA ASN A 88 -17.38 -15.35 19.65
C ASN A 88 -18.37 -15.72 18.52
N PRO A 89 -18.80 -14.74 17.70
CA PRO A 89 -19.67 -15.04 16.57
C PRO A 89 -18.93 -15.79 15.44
N GLN A 90 -19.67 -16.58 14.67
CA GLN A 90 -19.11 -17.30 13.50
C GLN A 90 -19.13 -16.45 12.21
N GLU A 91 -19.89 -15.36 12.21
CA GLU A 91 -20.03 -14.41 11.11
C GLU A 91 -20.30 -13.02 11.71
N ARG A 92 -20.08 -11.92 10.97
CA ARG A 92 -20.44 -10.58 11.46
C ARG A 92 -21.93 -10.47 11.72
N VAL A 93 -22.32 -10.08 12.94
CA VAL A 93 -23.73 -9.94 13.34
C VAL A 93 -24.00 -8.59 13.99
N ASN A 94 -25.15 -8.00 13.66
CA ASN A 94 -25.66 -6.83 14.38
C ASN A 94 -26.51 -7.32 15.56
N ALA A 95 -25.97 -7.24 16.77
CA ALA A 95 -26.62 -7.63 18.01
C ALA A 95 -27.25 -6.42 18.71
N THR A 96 -28.50 -6.58 19.15
CA THR A 96 -29.20 -5.67 20.04
C THR A 96 -29.26 -6.29 21.43
N VAL A 97 -28.67 -5.60 22.39
CA VAL A 97 -28.63 -5.98 23.80
C VAL A 97 -29.63 -5.11 24.55
N THR A 98 -30.73 -5.69 25.00
CA THR A 98 -31.74 -5.03 25.83
C THR A 98 -31.55 -5.44 27.28
N VAL A 99 -31.35 -4.48 28.17
CA VAL A 99 -31.15 -4.72 29.59
C VAL A 99 -32.30 -4.13 30.39
N THR A 100 -32.87 -4.94 31.29
CA THR A 100 -33.97 -4.56 32.18
C THR A 100 -33.60 -4.83 33.64
N GLU A 101 -33.80 -3.84 34.50
CA GLU A 101 -33.69 -3.99 35.95
C GLU A 101 -34.84 -3.24 36.64
N GLY A 102 -35.74 -3.98 37.30
CA GLY A 102 -36.99 -3.45 37.82
C GLY A 102 -37.87 -2.86 36.70
N ASN A 103 -38.15 -1.56 36.78
CA ASN A 103 -38.92 -0.82 35.76
C ASN A 103 -38.03 -0.10 34.75
N ASN A 104 -36.70 -0.17 34.90
CA ASN A 104 -35.76 0.50 34.01
C ASN A 104 -35.40 -0.43 32.87
N THR A 105 -35.40 0.08 31.64
CA THR A 105 -34.96 -0.66 30.46
C THR A 105 -34.11 0.25 29.59
N THR A 106 -33.01 -0.28 29.10
CA THR A 106 -32.12 0.36 28.13
C THR A 106 -31.73 -0.66 27.07
N ALA A 107 -31.34 -0.19 25.90
CA ALA A 107 -30.86 -1.06 24.83
C ALA A 107 -29.65 -0.43 24.13
N SER A 108 -28.76 -1.27 23.64
CA SER A 108 -27.64 -0.87 22.80
C SER A 108 -27.48 -1.85 21.64
N SER A 109 -27.11 -1.34 20.48
CA SER A 109 -26.81 -2.14 19.30
C SER A 109 -25.31 -2.10 19.02
N VAL A 110 -24.73 -3.26 18.72
CA VAL A 110 -23.30 -3.43 18.46
C VAL A 110 -23.11 -4.43 17.32
N VAL A 111 -22.10 -4.21 16.50
CA VAL A 111 -21.66 -5.19 15.51
C VAL A 111 -20.61 -6.07 16.16
N LEU A 112 -20.90 -7.37 16.27
CA LEU A 112 -19.93 -8.36 16.74
C LEU A 112 -19.23 -8.96 15.53
N VAL A 113 -17.91 -8.98 15.58
CA VAL A 113 -17.05 -9.46 14.49
C VAL A 113 -16.38 -10.78 14.92
N PRO A 114 -16.35 -11.80 14.05
CA PRO A 114 -15.61 -13.04 14.32
C PRO A 114 -14.13 -12.77 14.57
N LEU A 115 -13.51 -13.54 15.46
CA LEU A 115 -12.07 -13.45 15.75
C LEU A 115 -11.20 -13.52 14.48
N ASP A 116 -11.53 -14.41 13.55
CA ASP A 116 -10.83 -14.60 12.27
C ASP A 116 -10.98 -13.42 11.29
N GLU A 117 -11.94 -12.53 11.54
CA GLU A 117 -12.17 -11.30 10.76
C GLU A 117 -11.88 -10.03 11.59
N SER A 118 -11.23 -10.17 12.75
CA SER A 118 -11.03 -9.09 13.72
C SER A 118 -9.83 -8.21 13.42
N LEU A 119 -8.81 -8.77 12.77
CA LEU A 119 -7.62 -8.05 12.33
C LEU A 119 -7.97 -7.23 11.08
N ASP A 120 -7.51 -5.99 11.05
CA ASP A 120 -7.69 -5.06 9.94
C ASP A 120 -6.38 -4.36 9.64
N VAL A 121 -6.14 -4.11 8.35
CA VAL A 121 -4.98 -3.36 7.87
C VAL A 121 -5.44 -2.27 6.93
N SER A 122 -4.98 -1.05 7.18
CA SER A 122 -5.27 0.11 6.36
C SER A 122 -3.98 0.84 6.00
N VAL A 123 -3.99 1.54 4.87
CA VAL A 123 -2.85 2.34 4.43
C VAL A 123 -3.34 3.75 4.13
N GLU A 124 -2.77 4.72 4.82
CA GLU A 124 -3.03 6.14 4.63
C GLU A 124 -1.89 6.81 3.89
N VAL A 125 -2.23 7.70 2.96
CA VAL A 125 -1.28 8.49 2.18
C VAL A 125 -1.55 9.96 2.46
N ASP A 126 -0.54 10.67 2.94
CA ASP A 126 -0.57 12.12 3.09
C ASP A 126 0.33 12.77 2.04
N ASP A 127 -0.27 13.14 0.90
CA ASP A 127 0.42 13.80 -0.21
C ASP A 127 1.04 15.15 0.19
N ALA A 128 0.55 15.80 1.26
CA ALA A 128 1.07 17.10 1.68
C ALA A 128 2.37 16.97 2.50
N ASN A 129 2.52 15.85 3.21
CA ASN A 129 3.68 15.55 4.04
C ASN A 129 4.59 14.47 3.45
N ASP A 130 4.22 13.89 2.30
CA ASP A 130 4.94 12.80 1.63
C ASP A 130 5.15 11.58 2.53
N THR A 131 4.10 11.21 3.28
CA THR A 131 4.12 10.07 4.20
C THR A 131 3.09 9.04 3.78
N VAL A 132 3.50 7.77 3.80
CA VAL A 132 2.63 6.60 3.63
C VAL A 132 2.70 5.81 4.93
N VAL A 133 1.57 5.59 5.59
CA VAL A 133 1.53 4.88 6.88
C VAL A 133 0.57 3.71 6.77
N ALA A 134 1.05 2.51 7.07
CA ALA A 134 0.21 1.34 7.25
C ALA A 134 -0.15 1.20 8.73
N THR A 135 -1.41 0.95 9.03
CA THR A 135 -1.92 0.78 10.40
C THR A 135 -2.62 -0.57 10.52
N VAL A 136 -2.23 -1.35 11.52
CA VAL A 136 -2.85 -2.63 11.87
C VAL A 136 -3.63 -2.47 13.16
N THR A 137 -4.90 -2.87 13.11
CA THR A 137 -5.77 -2.87 14.28
C THR A 137 -6.46 -4.21 14.47
N GLN A 138 -6.85 -4.52 15.70
CA GLN A 138 -7.71 -5.64 16.03
C GLN A 138 -8.90 -5.13 16.84
N TYR A 139 -10.11 -5.38 16.36
CA TYR A 139 -11.33 -4.80 16.95
C TYR A 139 -11.28 -3.25 17.11
N GLY A 140 -10.44 -2.58 16.32
CA GLY A 140 -10.24 -1.13 16.36
C GLY A 140 -9.13 -0.65 17.30
N ASP A 141 -8.51 -1.53 18.08
CA ASP A 141 -7.34 -1.21 18.91
C ASP A 141 -6.04 -1.47 18.14
N ALA A 142 -5.02 -0.65 18.37
CA ALA A 142 -3.71 -0.76 17.73
C ALA A 142 -3.01 -2.07 18.12
N VAL A 143 -2.39 -2.73 17.13
CA VAL A 143 -1.66 -3.99 17.34
C VAL A 143 -0.16 -3.74 17.20
N GLU A 144 0.58 -3.80 18.31
CA GLU A 144 2.04 -3.73 18.33
C GLU A 144 2.68 -5.07 17.91
N GLY A 145 3.76 -5.02 17.14
CA GLY A 145 4.50 -6.21 16.72
C GLY A 145 3.77 -7.11 15.72
N ALA A 146 2.75 -6.61 15.02
CA ALA A 146 2.17 -7.28 13.87
C ALA A 146 3.16 -7.27 12.70
N SER A 147 3.27 -8.39 11.99
CA SER A 147 4.11 -8.51 10.79
C SER A 147 3.35 -7.96 9.59
N VAL A 148 3.86 -6.90 8.96
CA VAL A 148 3.28 -6.27 7.77
C VAL A 148 4.15 -6.58 6.55
N MET A 149 3.65 -7.38 5.63
CA MET A 149 4.28 -7.67 4.35
C MET A 149 3.75 -6.71 3.28
N VAL A 150 4.65 -6.03 2.58
CA VAL A 150 4.32 -5.11 1.49
C VAL A 150 4.93 -5.62 0.19
N ASN A 151 4.10 -5.75 -0.84
CA ASN A 151 4.52 -6.25 -2.13
C ASN A 151 3.93 -5.41 -3.27
N GLY A 152 4.79 -4.74 -4.04
CA GLY A 152 4.43 -4.05 -5.27
C GLY A 152 5.40 -4.37 -6.41
N THR A 153 4.98 -4.13 -7.65
CA THR A 153 5.87 -4.21 -8.82
C THR A 153 6.80 -2.99 -8.82
N ASP A 154 8.10 -3.22 -8.88
CA ASP A 154 9.14 -2.18 -8.93
C ASP A 154 9.06 -1.12 -7.81
N TYR A 155 8.47 -1.50 -6.68
CA TYR A 155 8.33 -0.63 -5.52
C TYR A 155 9.50 -0.82 -4.56
N ALA A 156 10.19 0.27 -4.24
CA ALA A 156 11.37 0.24 -3.37
C ALA A 156 11.04 -0.06 -1.90
N GLY A 157 9.78 0.11 -1.49
CA GLY A 157 9.28 -0.23 -0.15
C GLY A 157 8.77 -1.67 -0.02
N ASN A 158 9.12 -2.57 -0.94
CA ASN A 158 8.83 -3.98 -0.76
C ASN A 158 9.60 -4.55 0.43
N GLY A 159 8.93 -5.36 1.25
CA GLY A 159 9.57 -5.99 2.41
C GLY A 159 8.58 -6.47 3.46
N THR A 160 9.15 -6.84 4.60
CA THR A 160 8.39 -7.17 5.81
C THR A 160 8.80 -6.21 6.91
N TYR A 161 7.80 -5.67 7.59
CA TYR A 161 7.89 -4.67 8.64
C TYR A 161 7.21 -5.19 9.90
N GLU A 162 7.53 -4.59 11.04
CA GLU A 162 6.84 -4.85 12.30
C GLU A 162 6.20 -3.54 12.76
N THR A 163 4.93 -3.60 13.19
CA THR A 163 4.24 -2.43 13.73
C THR A 163 4.83 -1.99 15.07
N ASP A 164 4.82 -0.68 15.29
CA ASP A 164 5.20 -0.08 16.56
C ASP A 164 4.07 -0.10 17.60
N ALA A 165 4.28 0.57 18.74
CA ALA A 165 3.32 0.63 19.85
C ALA A 165 1.98 1.30 19.47
N ASP A 166 1.97 2.11 18.41
CA ASP A 166 0.76 2.73 17.88
C ASP A 166 0.10 1.86 16.79
N GLY A 167 0.65 0.67 16.52
CA GLY A 167 0.16 -0.25 15.50
C GLY A 167 0.50 0.18 14.08
N THR A 168 1.53 1.01 13.91
CA THR A 168 1.85 1.67 12.64
C THR A 168 3.19 1.25 12.05
N VAL A 169 3.31 1.40 10.72
CA VAL A 169 4.54 1.25 9.95
C VAL A 169 4.63 2.39 8.94
N ASP A 170 5.73 3.14 8.97
CA ASP A 170 6.07 4.10 7.93
C ASP A 170 6.59 3.41 6.67
N LEU A 171 5.91 3.64 5.55
CA LEU A 171 6.28 3.13 4.23
C LEU A 171 6.89 4.25 3.37
N ILE A 172 7.75 3.84 2.44
CA ILE A 172 8.45 4.78 1.54
C ILE A 172 7.47 5.25 0.45
N SER A 173 7.29 6.55 0.24
CA SER A 173 6.52 7.05 -0.92
C SER A 173 7.15 6.61 -2.24
N PRO A 174 6.38 6.13 -3.22
CA PRO A 174 6.95 5.69 -4.50
C PRO A 174 7.35 6.89 -5.37
N LEU A 175 8.26 6.68 -6.34
CA LEU A 175 8.58 7.72 -7.34
C LEU A 175 7.48 7.85 -8.38
N GLN A 176 6.96 6.72 -8.85
CA GLN A 176 5.86 6.64 -9.81
C GLN A 176 4.66 6.00 -9.14
N THR A 177 3.46 6.25 -9.68
CA THR A 177 2.26 5.61 -9.15
C THR A 177 2.37 4.10 -9.27
N VAL A 178 2.23 3.39 -8.14
CA VAL A 178 2.29 1.93 -8.05
C VAL A 178 1.08 1.40 -7.31
N THR A 179 0.71 0.15 -7.58
CA THR A 179 -0.24 -0.59 -6.75
C THR A 179 0.55 -1.57 -5.89
N VAL A 180 0.26 -1.57 -4.59
CA VAL A 180 0.90 -2.46 -3.61
C VAL A 180 -0.18 -3.27 -2.90
N ASP A 181 0.14 -4.54 -2.65
CA ASP A 181 -0.59 -5.42 -1.77
C ASP A 181 0.08 -5.40 -0.39
N VAL A 182 -0.72 -5.17 0.65
CA VAL A 182 -0.28 -5.12 2.04
C VAL A 182 -1.01 -6.18 2.83
N ALA A 183 -0.26 -7.09 3.44
CA ALA A 183 -0.78 -8.17 4.26
C ALA A 183 -0.24 -8.03 5.69
N ALA A 184 -1.12 -8.03 6.68
CA ALA A 184 -0.77 -8.04 8.09
C ALA A 184 -1.05 -9.41 8.72
N GLU A 185 -0.15 -9.86 9.58
CA GLU A 185 -0.29 -11.08 10.37
C GLU A 185 0.00 -10.80 11.85
N HIS A 186 -0.88 -11.28 12.73
CA HIS A 186 -0.68 -11.25 14.17
C HIS A 186 -1.39 -12.45 14.82
N ASP A 187 -0.69 -13.20 15.65
CA ASP A 187 -1.22 -14.41 16.34
C ASP A 187 -1.96 -15.41 15.43
N GLY A 188 -1.52 -15.52 14.17
CA GLY A 188 -2.11 -16.39 13.16
C GLY A 188 -3.41 -15.86 12.52
N LEU A 189 -3.84 -14.65 12.87
CA LEU A 189 -4.86 -13.88 12.17
C LEU A 189 -4.22 -13.13 11.01
N THR A 190 -4.97 -12.93 9.93
CA THR A 190 -4.47 -12.27 8.72
C THR A 190 -5.46 -11.24 8.21
N ALA A 191 -4.95 -10.10 7.75
CA ALA A 191 -5.71 -9.07 7.06
C ALA A 191 -4.96 -8.62 5.81
N GLU A 192 -5.66 -8.32 4.72
CA GLU A 192 -5.06 -7.91 3.46
C GLU A 192 -5.77 -6.68 2.90
N THR A 193 -4.99 -5.77 2.29
CA THR A 193 -5.50 -4.62 1.57
C THR A 193 -4.64 -4.31 0.35
N THR A 194 -5.27 -3.87 -0.73
CA THR A 194 -4.57 -3.43 -1.94
C THR A 194 -4.78 -1.93 -2.09
N VAL A 195 -3.70 -1.17 -2.22
CA VAL A 195 -3.75 0.29 -2.33
C VAL A 195 -2.90 0.78 -3.49
N THR A 196 -3.37 1.83 -4.17
CA THR A 196 -2.59 2.54 -5.17
C THR A 196 -1.93 3.75 -4.53
N LEU A 197 -0.61 3.68 -4.40
CA LEU A 197 0.23 4.75 -3.88
C LEU A 197 0.58 5.70 -5.03
N GLN A 198 0.31 7.00 -4.87
CA GLN A 198 0.67 7.99 -5.88
C GLN A 198 2.17 8.26 -5.84
N GLY A 199 2.76 8.33 -7.03
CA GLY A 199 4.16 8.71 -7.19
C GLY A 199 4.34 10.22 -7.12
N GLU A 200 5.54 10.62 -6.71
CA GLU A 200 6.02 12.01 -6.78
C GLU A 200 6.01 12.56 -8.21
N VAL A 201 6.32 11.70 -9.19
CA VAL A 201 6.31 12.05 -10.61
C VAL A 201 5.24 11.24 -11.36
N ALA A 202 4.55 11.93 -12.28
CA ALA A 202 3.59 11.27 -13.14
C ALA A 202 4.32 10.47 -14.22
N ALA A 203 3.73 9.35 -14.68
CA ALA A 203 4.30 8.55 -15.77
C ALA A 203 4.51 9.34 -17.08
N GLU A 204 3.78 10.44 -17.26
CA GLU A 204 3.87 11.33 -18.42
C GLU A 204 4.97 12.40 -18.26
N ASP A 205 5.56 12.54 -17.08
CA ASP A 205 6.60 13.53 -16.84
C ASP A 205 7.88 13.17 -17.61
N PRO A 206 8.68 14.17 -18.01
CA PRO A 206 9.94 13.92 -18.70
C PRO A 206 10.82 12.98 -17.89
N PHE A 207 11.38 11.95 -18.54
CA PHE A 207 12.28 10.97 -17.91
C PHE A 207 13.40 11.60 -17.07
N GLY A 208 13.93 12.75 -17.49
CA GLY A 208 14.94 13.49 -16.70
C GLY A 208 14.45 13.96 -15.32
N GLN A 209 13.14 14.21 -15.14
CA GLN A 209 12.54 14.53 -13.83
C GLN A 209 12.49 13.29 -12.93
N LEU A 210 12.09 12.14 -13.48
CA LEU A 210 12.10 10.86 -12.78
C LEU A 210 13.52 10.53 -12.26
N VAL A 211 14.53 10.69 -13.11
CA VAL A 211 15.93 10.48 -12.72
C VAL A 211 16.39 11.51 -11.68
N SER A 212 15.99 12.79 -11.79
CA SER A 212 16.38 13.79 -10.79
C SER A 212 15.77 13.50 -9.42
N SER A 213 14.48 13.15 -9.35
CA SER A 213 13.82 12.78 -8.09
C SER A 213 14.45 11.53 -7.47
N PHE A 214 14.78 10.52 -8.29
CA PHE A 214 15.53 9.35 -7.81
C PHE A 214 16.90 9.74 -7.20
N VAL A 215 17.66 10.60 -7.87
CA VAL A 215 18.97 11.06 -7.38
C VAL A 215 18.83 11.89 -6.09
N GLU A 216 17.80 12.72 -5.98
CA GLU A 216 17.52 13.50 -4.76
C GLU A 216 17.19 12.58 -3.59
N ARG A 217 16.32 11.59 -3.81
CA ARG A 217 15.99 10.57 -2.82
C ARG A 217 17.21 9.79 -2.36
N LEU A 218 18.05 9.32 -3.30
CA LEU A 218 19.25 8.56 -2.96
C LEU A 218 20.28 9.36 -2.15
N LYS A 219 20.27 10.70 -2.26
CA LYS A 219 21.09 11.57 -1.41
C LYS A 219 20.51 11.74 -0.01
N ASP A 220 19.19 11.68 0.13
CA ASP A 220 18.50 11.90 1.40
C ASP A 220 18.44 10.62 2.24
N THR A 221 18.07 9.48 1.63
CA THR A 221 18.00 8.17 2.29
C THR A 221 19.37 7.50 2.46
N GLY A 222 20.38 8.00 1.75
CA GLY A 222 21.67 7.32 1.59
C GLY A 222 21.59 6.15 0.61
N SER A 223 22.73 5.77 0.05
CA SER A 223 22.87 4.61 -0.84
C SER A 223 23.86 3.61 -0.27
N ASP A 224 23.56 2.32 -0.43
CA ASP A 224 24.41 1.21 0.00
C ASP A 224 25.50 0.87 -1.05
N GLY A 225 25.96 1.87 -1.81
CA GLY A 225 26.90 1.70 -2.92
C GLY A 225 27.26 3.01 -3.64
N PRO A 226 28.07 2.94 -4.72
CA PRO A 226 28.38 4.11 -5.52
C PRO A 226 27.11 4.67 -6.15
N LEU A 227 26.73 5.90 -5.78
CA LEU A 227 25.58 6.65 -6.32
C LEU A 227 25.44 6.51 -7.85
N GLY A 228 26.57 6.55 -8.59
CA GLY A 228 26.58 6.42 -10.04
C GLY A 228 26.07 5.07 -10.57
N GLN A 229 26.30 3.97 -9.85
CA GLN A 229 25.83 2.65 -10.26
C GLN A 229 24.31 2.55 -10.10
N ALA A 230 23.78 2.89 -8.93
CA ALA A 230 22.34 2.85 -8.67
C ALA A 230 21.55 3.74 -9.64
N VAL A 231 22.09 4.91 -9.99
CA VAL A 231 21.49 5.79 -11.00
C VAL A 231 21.58 5.18 -12.40
N SER A 232 22.68 4.52 -12.74
CA SER A 232 22.84 3.87 -14.05
C SER A 232 21.88 2.68 -14.21
N ASP A 233 21.71 1.88 -13.16
CA ASP A 233 20.76 0.76 -13.13
C ASP A 233 19.33 1.29 -13.26
N PHE A 234 18.96 2.28 -12.45
CA PHE A 234 17.65 2.94 -12.53
C PHE A 234 17.36 3.52 -13.91
N VAL A 235 18.34 4.23 -14.50
CA VAL A 235 18.21 4.82 -15.83
C VAL A 235 18.05 3.76 -16.89
N THR A 236 18.79 2.66 -16.81
CA THR A 236 18.72 1.56 -17.79
C THR A 236 17.35 0.89 -17.74
N GLU A 237 16.85 0.61 -16.54
CA GLU A 237 15.55 -0.04 -16.33
C GLU A 237 14.38 0.86 -16.77
N ASN A 238 14.45 2.16 -16.45
CA ASN A 238 13.35 3.10 -16.69
C ASN A 238 13.47 3.86 -18.03
N ASN A 239 14.47 3.54 -18.87
CA ASN A 239 14.71 4.25 -20.12
C ASN A 239 13.52 4.09 -21.08
N PRO A 240 12.85 5.18 -21.52
CA PRO A 240 11.76 5.11 -22.48
C PRO A 240 12.14 4.45 -23.82
N GLY A 241 13.42 4.45 -24.17
CA GLY A 241 13.97 3.81 -25.36
C GLY A 241 14.28 2.32 -25.21
N ASN A 242 14.06 1.72 -24.03
CA ASN A 242 14.21 0.28 -23.79
C ASN A 242 12.98 -0.53 -24.23
N ALA A 243 11.82 0.12 -24.39
CA ALA A 243 10.64 -0.52 -24.97
C ALA A 243 10.86 -0.76 -26.48
N ASP A 244 10.63 -2.00 -26.94
CA ASP A 244 10.88 -2.43 -28.34
C ASP A 244 10.24 -1.49 -29.38
N ASP A 245 9.02 -1.02 -29.13
CA ASP A 245 8.29 -0.14 -30.04
C ASP A 245 8.82 1.31 -30.08
N LYS A 246 9.66 1.69 -29.12
CA LYS A 246 10.21 3.06 -28.97
C LYS A 246 11.72 3.12 -29.21
N ARG A 247 12.37 1.97 -29.38
CA ARG A 247 13.81 1.86 -29.59
C ARG A 247 14.15 2.21 -31.04
N PRO A 248 14.96 3.25 -31.30
CA PRO A 248 15.37 3.56 -32.66
C PRO A 248 16.25 2.44 -33.25
N ASP A 249 16.19 2.23 -34.57
CA ASP A 249 16.98 1.22 -35.30
C ASP A 249 18.50 1.36 -35.11
N HIS A 250 18.95 2.54 -34.68
CA HIS A 250 20.35 2.88 -34.46
C HIS A 250 20.78 2.80 -32.98
N ALA A 251 19.89 2.38 -32.07
CA ALA A 251 20.30 2.03 -30.72
C ALA A 251 21.16 0.76 -30.76
N GLY A 252 22.28 0.73 -30.04
CA GLY A 252 23.21 -0.42 -29.98
C GLY A 252 22.53 -1.71 -29.49
N PRO A 253 23.10 -2.90 -29.79
CA PRO A 253 22.43 -4.20 -29.76
C PRO A 253 21.56 -4.44 -28.52
N GLN A 254 20.41 -5.11 -28.71
CA GLN A 254 19.54 -5.50 -27.60
C GLN A 254 20.32 -6.44 -26.67
N ASN A 255 20.14 -6.30 -25.35
CA ASN A 255 20.57 -7.33 -24.41
C ASN A 255 19.63 -8.54 -24.61
N GLY A 256 19.89 -9.30 -25.69
CA GLY A 256 19.34 -10.62 -25.90
C GLY A 256 20.32 -11.63 -25.33
N ASP A 257 19.79 -12.55 -24.55
CA ASP A 257 20.42 -13.82 -24.24
C ASP A 257 20.70 -14.58 -25.54
N ASP A 258 21.77 -14.24 -26.25
CA ASP A 258 22.32 -15.06 -27.33
C ASP A 258 23.81 -15.28 -27.04
N ALA A 259 24.04 -16.31 -26.23
CA ALA A 259 25.28 -17.05 -26.27
C ALA A 259 25.34 -17.82 -27.61
N ASP A 260 25.58 -17.11 -28.71
CA ASP A 260 26.10 -17.69 -29.93
C ASP A 260 27.50 -17.12 -30.17
N ASP A 261 28.45 -17.89 -29.66
CA ASP A 261 29.86 -17.94 -30.04
C ASP A 261 29.97 -18.10 -31.55
N GLU A 262 30.20 -17.01 -32.27
CA GLU A 262 30.88 -17.07 -33.56
C GLU A 262 32.09 -16.16 -33.50
N SER A 263 33.16 -16.79 -33.01
CA SER A 263 34.54 -16.37 -33.14
C SER A 263 34.96 -16.40 -34.62
N ASP A 264 34.67 -15.34 -35.40
CA ASP A 264 35.34 -15.16 -36.70
C ASP A 264 36.61 -14.32 -36.53
N ASP A 265 37.65 -15.03 -36.08
CA ASP A 265 39.05 -14.69 -36.33
C ASP A 265 39.35 -15.03 -37.80
N ASP A 266 39.61 -14.01 -38.62
CA ASP A 266 40.41 -14.20 -39.82
C ASP A 266 41.38 -13.02 -39.99
N SER A 267 42.38 -13.06 -39.12
CA SER A 267 43.65 -12.37 -39.29
C SER A 267 44.57 -13.22 -40.17
N SER A 268 44.70 -12.93 -41.46
CA SER A 268 45.96 -12.98 -42.25
C SER A 268 45.70 -12.98 -43.76
N ASP A 269 46.31 -12.03 -44.49
CA ASP A 269 47.32 -12.38 -45.50
C ASP A 269 48.10 -11.12 -45.91
N GLU A 270 49.29 -10.98 -45.33
CA GLU A 270 50.36 -10.13 -45.86
C GLU A 270 51.08 -10.95 -46.94
N SER A 271 51.20 -10.40 -48.15
CA SER A 271 52.16 -10.90 -49.15
C SER A 271 52.68 -9.72 -49.98
N ASP A 272 53.77 -9.18 -49.47
CA ASP A 272 55.04 -8.77 -50.11
C ASP A 272 55.10 -8.06 -51.47
N ASP A 273 56.01 -7.08 -51.46
CA ASP A 273 56.50 -6.17 -52.48
C ASP A 273 57.16 -6.81 -53.73
N ASP A 274 57.32 -5.93 -54.73
CA ASP A 274 58.28 -5.92 -55.85
C ASP A 274 58.05 -6.83 -57.07
N ASP A 275 57.64 -6.24 -58.21
CA ASP A 275 58.48 -6.23 -59.43
C ASP A 275 58.01 -5.20 -60.49
N SER A 276 59.00 -4.76 -61.26
CA SER A 276 59.11 -3.62 -62.17
C SER A 276 58.43 -3.82 -63.53
N GLY A 277 58.02 -2.73 -64.19
CA GLY A 277 57.66 -2.76 -65.61
C GLY A 277 57.09 -1.46 -66.17
N ASP A 278 57.91 -0.78 -66.97
CA ASP A 278 57.76 0.51 -67.64
C ASP A 278 56.51 0.75 -68.53
N ASP A 279 56.31 2.06 -68.74
CA ASP A 279 55.97 2.76 -69.99
C ASP A 279 54.51 3.10 -70.38
N ASP A 280 54.27 4.43 -70.35
CA ASP A 280 53.79 5.28 -71.43
C ASP A 280 52.37 5.09 -72.03
N SER A 281 51.46 6.03 -71.71
CA SER A 281 51.11 7.16 -72.61
C SER A 281 49.67 7.70 -72.47
N ASN A 282 49.60 9.03 -72.43
CA ASN A 282 48.59 9.95 -72.99
C ASN A 282 47.13 10.01 -72.46
N GLY A 283 46.81 11.16 -71.83
CA GLY A 283 46.15 12.23 -72.59
C GLY A 283 44.75 12.71 -72.16
N ASN A 284 44.74 13.84 -71.43
CA ASN A 284 43.95 15.07 -71.68
C ASN A 284 42.46 15.17 -71.26
N GLY A 285 42.14 16.18 -70.43
CA GLY A 285 40.77 16.69 -70.25
C GLY A 285 40.56 17.66 -69.07
N ASN A 286 40.77 18.96 -69.32
CA ASN A 286 40.52 20.09 -68.42
C ASN A 286 39.03 20.38 -68.12
N GLY A 287 38.75 20.98 -66.95
CA GLY A 287 37.59 21.86 -66.67
C GLY A 287 36.84 21.46 -65.39
N GLY A 288 36.61 22.28 -64.37
CA GLY A 288 36.64 23.74 -64.25
C GLY A 288 35.31 24.20 -63.62
N GLY A 289 35.34 24.64 -62.35
CA GLY A 289 34.31 25.52 -61.75
C GLY A 289 33.47 24.92 -60.59
N PRO A 290 33.34 25.64 -59.45
CA PRO A 290 32.48 25.25 -58.32
C PRO A 290 31.00 25.61 -58.60
N PRO A 291 30.03 24.86 -58.04
CA PRO A 291 28.62 25.23 -58.15
C PRO A 291 28.24 26.33 -57.16
N ASP A 292 28.04 27.55 -57.68
CA ASP A 292 27.18 28.58 -57.09
C ASP A 292 25.73 28.15 -57.27
N HIS A 293 24.89 28.12 -56.23
CA HIS A 293 23.47 28.46 -56.34
C HIS A 293 22.88 28.85 -54.97
N ALA A 294 22.81 30.16 -54.77
CA ALA A 294 21.89 30.83 -53.86
C ALA A 294 20.56 31.14 -54.59
N ASN A 295 19.55 31.46 -53.76
CA ASN A 295 18.20 31.98 -54.05
C ASN A 295 17.15 30.88 -54.30
N ASN A 296 15.95 30.95 -53.73
CA ASN A 296 15.17 32.12 -53.29
C ASN A 296 14.19 31.74 -52.17
#